data_AF-E6PQJ1-F1
#
_entry.id   AF-E6PQJ1-F1
#
_cell.length_a   1.000
_cell.length_b   1.000
_cell.length_c   1.000
_cell.angle_alpha   90.00
_cell.angle_beta   90.00
_cell.angle_gamma   90.00
#
_symmetry.space_group_name_H-M   'P 1'
#
loop_
_entity.id
_entity.type
_entity.pdbx_description
1 polymer ?
#
loop_
_entity_poly.entity_id
_entity_poly.type
_entity_poly.pdbx_seq_one_letter_code
_entity_poly.pdbx_strand_id
1 'polypeptide(L)'
;MNQIWDEFQIIKKIKDIVLSTFNIDLSDKPDTMPIGDLGLDSMGILDVIMSLEDVIGQNLKNIDLPKNPTLRDVADMVIKNMQAGGHD
;
A
#
# COMPACT_ATOMS: atom_id res chain seq x y z
N MET A 1 -17.39 0.51 -13.00
CA MET A 1 -17.61 -0.38 -11.85
C MET A 1 -17.08 0.37 -10.64
N ASN A 2 -17.90 0.66 -9.63
CA ASN A 2 -17.47 1.41 -8.44
C ASN A 2 -16.70 0.42 -7.54
N GLN A 3 -15.40 0.27 -7.75
CA GLN A 3 -14.56 -0.56 -6.89
C GLN A 3 -14.47 0.11 -5.52
N ILE A 4 -15.09 -0.52 -4.52
CA ILE A 4 -14.89 -0.17 -3.11
C ILE A 4 -13.58 -0.86 -2.70
N TRP A 5 -12.60 -0.07 -2.27
CA TRP A 5 -11.32 -0.57 -1.79
C TRP A 5 -11.35 -0.68 -0.27
N ASP A 6 -11.34 -1.91 0.23
CA ASP A 6 -11.20 -2.20 1.66
C ASP A 6 -9.73 -2.45 2.04
N GLU A 7 -9.41 -2.38 3.34
CA GLU A 7 -8.05 -2.64 3.88
C GLU A 7 -7.48 -3.94 3.33
N PHE A 8 -8.27 -5.02 3.34
CA PHE A 8 -7.87 -6.32 2.82
C PHE A 8 -7.53 -6.31 1.32
N GLN A 9 -8.30 -5.57 0.51
CA GLN A 9 -8.06 -5.50 -0.94
C GLN A 9 -6.79 -4.71 -1.24
N ILE A 10 -6.54 -3.64 -0.49
CA ILE A 10 -5.35 -2.81 -0.64
C ILE A 10 -4.12 -3.59 -0.21
N ILE A 11 -4.16 -4.28 0.94
CA ILE A 11 -3.08 -5.17 1.38
C ILE A 11 -2.81 -6.24 0.32
N LYS A 12 -3.85 -6.91 -0.18
CA LYS A 12 -3.70 -7.92 -1.22
C LYS A 12 -3.08 -7.33 -2.49
N LYS A 13 -3.47 -6.10 -2.87
CA LYS A 13 -2.92 -5.43 -4.04
C LYS A 13 -1.46 -5.00 -3.84
N ILE A 14 -1.09 -4.55 -2.64
CA ILE A 14 0.31 -4.32 -2.28
C ILE A 14 1.11 -5.62 -2.44
N LYS A 15 0.63 -6.73 -1.89
CA LYS A 15 1.32 -8.03 -2.00
C LYS A 15 1.52 -8.45 -3.48
N ASP A 16 0.51 -8.23 -4.32
CA ASP A 16 0.55 -8.48 -5.77
C ASP A 16 1.57 -7.60 -6.50
N ILE A 17 1.59 -6.29 -6.22
CA ILE A 17 2.57 -5.34 -6.78
C ILE A 17 3.98 -5.74 -6.34
N VAL A 18 4.16 -6.06 -5.05
CA VAL A 18 5.46 -6.44 -4.51
C VAL A 18 5.98 -7.72 -5.15
N LEU A 19 5.12 -8.72 -5.33
CA LEU A 19 5.46 -9.95 -6.03
C LEU A 19 5.79 -9.69 -7.51
N SER A 20 5.05 -8.80 -8.18
CA SER A 20 5.28 -8.52 -9.60
C SER A 20 6.54 -7.67 -9.84
N THR A 21 6.81 -6.66 -9.00
CA THR A 21 7.92 -5.72 -9.17
C THR A 21 9.22 -6.24 -8.54
N PHE A 22 9.14 -6.77 -7.31
CA PHE A 22 10.32 -7.18 -6.53
C PHE A 22 10.52 -8.70 -6.52
N ASN A 23 9.57 -9.48 -7.04
CA ASN A 23 9.59 -10.95 -6.97
C ASN A 23 9.59 -11.49 -5.53
N ILE A 24 9.04 -10.72 -4.59
CA ILE A 24 8.93 -11.10 -3.17
C ILE A 24 7.51 -11.61 -2.90
N ASP A 25 7.37 -12.88 -2.52
CA ASP A 25 6.09 -13.40 -2.06
C ASP A 25 5.81 -12.98 -0.62
N LEU A 26 4.69 -12.27 -0.46
CA LEU A 26 4.17 -11.80 0.83
C LEU A 26 2.85 -12.48 1.19
N SER A 27 2.44 -13.50 0.44
CA SER A 27 1.16 -14.19 0.60
C SER A 27 1.05 -14.89 1.96
N ASP A 28 2.15 -15.50 2.41
CA ASP A 28 2.27 -16.16 3.72
C ASP A 28 2.72 -15.20 4.84
N LYS A 29 3.15 -13.98 4.50
CA LYS A 29 3.68 -13.00 5.47
C LYS A 29 2.53 -12.30 6.22
N PRO A 30 2.66 -12.09 7.54
CA PRO A 30 1.66 -11.38 8.33
C PRO A 30 1.63 -9.89 7.99
N ASP A 31 0.44 -9.30 8.03
CA ASP A 31 0.19 -7.92 7.59
C ASP A 31 0.73 -6.88 8.58
N THR A 32 0.97 -7.32 9.82
CA THR A 32 1.62 -6.57 10.90
C THR A 32 3.14 -6.56 10.80
N MET A 33 3.71 -7.32 9.85
CA MET A 33 5.16 -7.33 9.66
C MET A 33 5.61 -6.01 9.04
N PRO A 34 6.68 -5.39 9.56
CA PRO A 34 7.19 -4.18 8.98
C PRO A 34 7.79 -4.44 7.60
N ILE A 35 7.53 -3.51 6.69
CA ILE A 35 7.87 -3.64 5.28
C ILE A 35 9.38 -3.77 5.06
N GLY A 36 10.20 -3.10 5.88
CA GLY A 36 11.66 -3.26 5.87
C GLY A 36 12.14 -4.68 6.17
N ASP A 37 11.42 -5.44 7.00
CA ASP A 37 11.76 -6.82 7.34
C ASP A 37 11.29 -7.81 6.25
N LEU A 38 10.32 -7.38 5.43
CA LEU A 38 9.86 -8.13 4.26
C LEU A 38 10.88 -8.12 3.11
N GLY A 39 11.95 -7.33 3.21
CA GLY A 39 12.93 -7.13 2.16
C GLY A 39 12.60 -5.99 1.19
N LEU A 40 11.68 -5.10 1.58
CA LEU A 40 11.36 -3.90 0.83
C LEU A 40 12.11 -2.70 1.42
N ASP A 41 13.07 -2.18 0.65
CA ASP A 41 13.77 -0.95 0.97
C ASP A 41 12.87 0.29 0.84
N SER A 42 13.33 1.43 1.35
CA SER A 42 12.60 2.70 1.26
C SER A 42 12.20 3.09 -0.17
N MET A 43 13.01 2.73 -1.17
CA MET A 43 12.66 2.93 -2.58
C MET A 43 11.54 1.99 -3.05
N GLY A 44 11.51 0.76 -2.55
CA GLY A 44 10.47 -0.20 -2.93
C GLY A 44 9.10 0.21 -2.42
N ILE A 45 9.03 0.82 -1.24
CA ILE A 45 7.80 1.40 -0.69
C ILE A 45 7.25 2.50 -1.60
N LEU A 46 8.11 3.40 -2.09
CA LEU A 46 7.70 4.47 -3.00
C LEU A 46 7.12 3.92 -4.30
N ASP A 47 7.73 2.88 -4.88
CA ASP A 47 7.26 2.23 -6.11
C ASP A 47 5.88 1.56 -5.91
N VAL A 48 5.68 0.90 -4.76
CA VAL A 48 4.40 0.32 -4.36
C VAL A 48 3.33 1.40 -4.22
N ILE A 49 3.65 2.53 -3.57
CA ILE A 49 2.72 3.64 -3.41
C ILE A 49 2.35 4.24 -4.78
N MET A 50 3.33 4.49 -5.65
CA MET A 50 3.08 5.00 -7.01
C MET A 50 2.19 4.05 -7.82
N SER A 51 2.47 2.74 -7.73
CA SER A 51 1.66 1.71 -8.39
C SER A 51 0.23 1.65 -7.83
N LEU A 52 0.05 1.86 -6.52
CA LEU A 52 -1.26 1.96 -5.91
C LEU A 52 -2.01 3.21 -6.38
N GLU A 53 -1.36 4.36 -6.45
CA GLU A 53 -1.96 5.61 -6.96
C GLU A 53 -2.53 5.44 -8.36
N ASP A 54 -1.77 4.78 -9.25
CA ASP A 54 -2.20 4.46 -10.61
C ASP A 54 -3.40 3.51 -10.63
N VAL A 55 -3.34 2.43 -9.82
CA VAL A 55 -4.41 1.42 -9.73
C VAL A 55 -5.71 2.00 -9.15
N ILE A 56 -5.61 2.84 -8.13
CA ILE A 56 -6.75 3.48 -7.47
C ILE A 56 -7.25 4.66 -8.31
N GLY A 57 -6.38 5.27 -9.11
CA GLY A 57 -6.66 6.48 -9.87
C GLY A 57 -6.78 7.73 -8.98
N GLN A 58 -6.21 7.70 -7.77
CA GLN A 58 -6.15 8.85 -6.86
C GLN A 58 -4.72 9.11 -6.42
N ASN A 59 -4.39 10.39 -6.31
CA ASN A 59 -3.10 10.84 -5.81
C ASN A 59 -3.10 10.82 -4.27
N LEU A 60 -2.21 10.02 -3.68
CA LEU A 60 -2.04 9.87 -2.25
C LEU A 60 -1.18 11.02 -1.71
N LYS A 61 -1.80 12.18 -1.48
CA LYS A 61 -1.08 13.39 -1.06
C LYS A 61 -0.54 13.32 0.37
N ASN A 62 -1.22 12.61 1.25
CA ASN A 62 -0.88 12.53 2.67
C ASN A 62 -0.14 11.22 2.97
N ILE A 63 1.11 11.12 2.52
CA ILE A 63 2.00 10.01 2.85
C ILE A 63 2.60 10.22 4.25
N ASP A 64 1.82 9.86 5.26
CA ASP A 64 2.27 9.83 6.65
C ASP A 64 2.43 8.37 7.07
N LEU A 65 3.66 7.89 6.97
CA LEU A 65 4.03 6.53 7.36
C LEU A 65 4.94 6.59 8.59
N PRO A 66 4.71 5.72 9.59
CA PRO A 66 5.60 5.65 10.75
C PRO A 66 7.00 5.17 10.32
N LYS A 67 7.99 5.31 11.22
CA LYS A 67 9.38 4.91 10.95
C LYS A 67 9.54 3.46 10.47
N ASN A 68 8.62 2.58 10.88
CA ASN A 68 8.64 1.16 10.55
C ASN A 68 7.25 0.74 10.03
N PRO A 69 6.88 1.15 8.80
CA PRO A 69 5.53 0.97 8.31
C PRO A 69 5.25 -0.50 8.05
N THR A 70 4.04 -0.94 8.38
CA THR A 70 3.54 -2.28 8.07
C THR A 70 2.63 -2.24 6.83
N LEU A 71 2.33 -3.41 6.25
CA LEU A 71 1.35 -3.49 5.15
C LEU A 71 0.00 -2.88 5.56
N ARG A 72 -0.38 -3.06 6.82
CA ARG A 72 -1.59 -2.48 7.39
C ARG A 72 -1.53 -0.96 7.49
N ASP A 73 -0.42 -0.39 7.94
CA ASP A 73 -0.25 1.08 8.01
C ASP A 73 -0.36 1.71 6.62
N VAL A 74 0.26 1.09 5.60
CA VAL A 74 0.15 1.57 4.22
C VAL A 74 -1.30 1.47 3.75
N ALA A 75 -1.98 0.36 4.00
CA ALA A 75 -3.38 0.21 3.60
C ALA A 75 -4.30 1.23 4.28
N ASP A 76 -4.17 1.42 5.58
CA ASP A 76 -4.91 2.44 6.34
C ASP A 76 -4.65 3.86 5.81
N MET A 77 -3.37 4.19 5.55
CA MET A 77 -2.98 5.47 4.96
C MET A 77 -3.66 5.70 3.60
N VAL A 78 -3.69 4.68 2.75
CA VAL A 78 -4.31 4.73 1.43
C VAL A 78 -5.83 4.94 1.57
N ILE A 79 -6.50 4.18 2.45
CA ILE A 79 -7.94 4.32 2.74
C ILE A 79 -8.27 5.73 3.25
N LYS A 80 -7.44 6.27 4.16
CA LYS A 80 -7.59 7.64 4.66
C LYS A 80 -7.47 8.67 3.55
N ASN A 81 -6.50 8.51 2.65
CA ASN A 81 -6.33 9.40 1.49
C ASN A 81 -7.51 9.31 0.52
N MET A 82 -8.02 8.12 0.24
CA MET A 82 -9.22 7.94 -0.61
C MET A 82 -10.44 8.65 -0.02
N GLN A 83 -10.64 8.53 1.30
CA GLN A 83 -11.74 9.21 2.00
C GLN A 83 -11.53 10.73 2.09
N ALA A 84 -10.29 11.18 2.29
CA ALA A 84 -9.94 12.60 2.39
C ALA A 84 -9.99 13.32 1.02
N GLY A 85 -9.75 12.60 -0.08
CA GLY A 85 -9.82 13.13 -1.44
C GLY A 85 -11.24 13.39 -1.96
N GLY A 86 -12.28 13.23 -1.13
CA GLY A 86 -13.68 13.51 -1.45
C GLY A 86 -14.14 14.94 -1.14
N HIS A 87 -13.24 15.88 -0.87
CA HIS A 87 -13.58 17.28 -0.58
C HIS A 87 -12.75 18.25 -1.44
N ASP A 88 -13.11 18.37 -2.71
CA ASP A 88 -13.08 19.63 -3.47
C ASP A 88 -14.18 19.58 -4.55
#